data_AF-A0A644SKM4-F1
#
_entry.id   AF-A0A644SKM4-F1
#
_cell.length_a   1.000
_cell.length_b   1.000
_cell.length_c   1.000
_cell.angle_alpha   90.00
_cell.angle_beta   90.00
_cell.angle_gamma   90.00
#
_symmetry.space_group_name_H-M   'P 1'
#
loop_
_entity.id
_entity.type
_entity.pdbx_description
1 polymer ?
#
loop_
_entity_poly.entity_id
_entity_poly.type
_entity_poly.pdbx_seq_one_letter_code
_entity_poly.pdbx_strand_id
1 'polypeptide(L)'
;MNYSELTKEELLIEIDNKSKAIIKMGEQLSAISNNIETFDFLLIGALNRTINISKAYTTLIRDNNFIAAAPLIRLNIDTLLRLYASMISEHDRNTFASKVMNGDLIKKMKLKGTKRDLRDDTLYLELSKVEGMEWVKNIYLGVIHLSILKNLTFFQV
;
A
#
# COMPACT_ATOMS: atom_id res chain seq x y z
N MET A 1 -3.21 -17.01 11.31
CA MET A 1 -4.60 -16.59 11.61
C MET A 1 -5.43 -16.90 10.38
N ASN A 2 -6.47 -17.71 10.50
CA ASN A 2 -7.31 -18.09 9.37
C ASN A 2 -8.40 -17.02 9.16
N TYR A 3 -8.27 -16.20 8.11
CA TYR A 3 -9.23 -15.12 7.85
C TYR A 3 -10.57 -15.62 7.29
N SER A 4 -10.68 -16.90 6.91
CA SER A 4 -11.92 -17.46 6.34
C SER A 4 -13.02 -17.74 7.36
N GLU A 5 -12.70 -17.70 8.65
CA GLU A 5 -13.64 -18.00 9.75
C GLU A 5 -14.21 -16.73 10.40
N LEU A 6 -13.70 -15.55 10.02
CA LEU A 6 -14.13 -14.28 10.58
C LEU A 6 -15.33 -13.71 9.83
N THR A 7 -16.24 -13.10 10.58
CA THR A 7 -17.33 -12.29 10.03
C THR A 7 -16.78 -11.04 9.34
N LYS A 8 -17.60 -10.44 8.46
CA LYS A 8 -17.30 -9.15 7.81
C LYS A 8 -16.86 -8.10 8.83
N GLU A 9 -17.57 -7.96 9.94
CA GLU A 9 -17.26 -6.92 10.93
C GLU A 9 -15.95 -7.20 11.67
N GLU A 10 -15.67 -8.46 12.02
CA GLU A 10 -14.39 -8.84 12.64
C GLU A 10 -13.20 -8.52 11.72
N LEU A 11 -13.32 -8.75 10.41
CA LEU A 11 -12.30 -8.37 9.44
C LEU A 11 -12.08 -6.84 9.37
N LEU A 12 -13.15 -6.05 9.47
CA LEU A 12 -13.05 -4.59 9.47
C LEU A 12 -12.42 -4.06 10.76
N ILE A 13 -12.78 -4.66 11.90
CA ILE A 13 -12.16 -4.37 13.20
C ILE A 13 -10.66 -4.67 13.15
N GLU A 14 -10.24 -5.77 12.53
CA GLU A 14 -8.82 -6.08 12.35
C GLU A 14 -8.08 -5.01 11.54
N ILE A 15 -8.69 -4.50 10.46
CA ILE A 15 -8.10 -3.40 9.66
C ILE A 15 -7.98 -2.12 10.50
N ASP A 16 -9.02 -1.78 11.26
CA ASP A 16 -9.02 -0.60 12.13
C ASP A 16 -7.98 -0.73 13.25
N ASN A 17 -7.83 -1.92 13.84
CA ASN A 17 -6.85 -2.21 14.88
C ASN A 17 -5.41 -2.13 14.36
N LYS A 18 -5.14 -2.67 13.15
CA LYS A 18 -3.83 -2.53 12.51
C LYS A 18 -3.49 -1.08 12.22
N SER A 19 -4.47 -0.27 11.81
CA SER A 19 -4.29 1.17 11.58
C SER A 19 -3.92 1.90 12.87
N LYS A 20 -4.57 1.57 14.00
CA LYS A 20 -4.21 2.11 15.33
C LYS A 20 -2.82 1.66 15.78
N ALA A 21 -2.46 0.40 15.54
CA ALA A 21 -1.14 -0.12 15.88
C ALA A 21 -0.02 0.62 15.14
N ILE A 22 -0.23 0.96 13.86
CA ILE A 22 0.71 1.76 13.06
C ILE A 22 0.94 3.14 13.68
N ILE A 23 -0.12 3.82 14.13
CA ILE A 23 -0.02 5.14 14.80
C ILE A 23 0.84 5.01 16.05
N LYS A 24 0.55 4.02 16.89
CA LYS A 24 1.29 3.78 18.13
C LYS A 24 2.77 3.47 17.88
N MET A 25 3.08 2.69 16.84
CA MET A 25 4.47 2.45 16.42
C MET A 25 5.16 3.75 15.99
N GLY A 26 4.48 4.62 15.25
CA GLY A 26 5.00 5.93 14.85
C GLY A 26 5.31 6.84 16.05
N GLU A 27 4.41 6.89 17.03
CA GLU A 27 4.62 7.63 18.29
C GLU A 27 5.84 7.12 19.06
N GLN A 28 5.99 5.79 19.15
CA GLN A 28 7.13 5.16 19.82
C GLN A 28 8.46 5.46 19.10
N LEU A 29 8.48 5.40 17.77
CA LEU A 29 9.66 5.71 16.98
C LEU A 29 10.09 7.18 17.16
N SER A 30 9.13 8.11 17.17
CA SER A 30 9.40 9.53 17.42
C SER A 30 9.92 9.82 18.83
N ALA A 31 9.60 8.98 19.81
CA ALA A 31 10.08 9.15 21.19
C ALA A 31 11.50 8.62 21.42
N ILE A 32 11.98 7.73 20.55
CA ILE A 32 13.28 7.04 20.71
C ILE A 32 14.34 7.67 19.79
N SER A 33 13.96 8.17 18.61
CA SER A 33 14.91 8.77 17.66
C SER A 33 15.07 10.28 17.88
N ASN A 34 16.30 10.71 18.20
CA ASN A 34 16.65 12.12 18.26
C ASN A 34 17.01 12.73 16.89
N ASN A 35 17.05 11.93 15.81
CA ASN A 35 17.45 12.40 14.49
C ASN A 35 16.48 11.88 13.43
N ILE A 36 15.78 12.81 12.78
CA ILE A 36 14.84 12.52 11.69
C ILE A 36 15.63 12.54 10.38
N GLU A 37 15.70 11.40 9.70
CA GLU A 37 16.30 11.28 8.38
C GLU A 37 15.29 11.65 7.28
N THR A 38 15.78 11.96 6.08
CA THR A 38 14.90 12.30 4.95
C THR A 38 13.92 11.18 4.61
N PHE A 39 14.34 9.92 4.78
CA PHE A 39 13.48 8.77 4.57
C PHE A 39 12.30 8.70 5.55
N ASP A 40 12.46 9.22 6.77
CA ASP A 40 11.39 9.21 7.78
C ASP A 40 10.19 10.05 7.32
N PHE A 41 10.41 11.17 6.63
CA PHE A 41 9.32 11.97 6.06
C PHE A 41 8.53 11.20 5.00
N LEU A 42 9.21 10.43 4.15
CA LEU A 42 8.55 9.58 3.16
C LEU A 42 7.72 8.49 3.86
N LEU A 43 8.27 7.88 4.91
CA LEU A 43 7.58 6.87 5.70
C LEU A 43 6.35 7.44 6.39
N ILE A 44 6.47 8.59 7.09
CA ILE A 44 5.36 9.27 7.75
C ILE A 44 4.24 9.59 6.74
N GLY A 45 4.59 10.11 5.57
CA GLY A 45 3.62 10.39 4.50
C GLY A 45 2.88 9.12 4.04
N ALA A 46 3.61 8.01 3.86
CA ALA A 46 3.05 6.74 3.47
C ALA A 46 2.15 6.11 4.55
N LEU A 47 2.53 6.22 5.83
CA LEU A 47 1.74 5.74 6.96
C LEU A 47 0.45 6.56 7.10
N ASN A 48 0.53 7.89 7.07
CA ASN A 48 -0.63 8.76 7.13
C ASN A 48 -1.61 8.47 5.98
N ARG A 49 -1.11 8.27 4.76
CA ARG A 49 -1.94 7.87 3.62
C ARG A 49 -2.63 6.53 3.86
N THR A 50 -1.88 5.53 4.33
CA THR A 50 -2.42 4.18 4.61
C THR A 50 -3.52 4.21 5.66
N ILE A 51 -3.32 4.94 6.76
CA ILE A 51 -4.32 5.08 7.84
C ILE A 51 -5.61 5.70 7.32
N ASN A 52 -5.51 6.80 6.57
CA ASN A 52 -6.68 7.50 6.05
C ASN A 52 -7.43 6.66 5.01
N ILE A 53 -6.72 5.97 4.12
CA ILE A 53 -7.33 5.07 3.13
C ILE A 53 -8.00 3.88 3.83
N SER A 54 -7.36 3.27 4.83
CA SER A 54 -7.95 2.16 5.60
C SER A 54 -9.23 2.58 6.32
N LYS A 55 -9.23 3.76 6.98
CA LYS A 55 -10.42 4.33 7.61
C LYS A 55 -11.55 4.58 6.61
N ALA A 56 -11.22 5.15 5.44
CA ALA A 56 -12.21 5.38 4.38
C ALA A 56 -12.76 4.05 3.85
N TYR A 57 -11.91 3.05 3.64
CA TYR A 57 -12.30 1.72 3.20
C TYR A 57 -13.26 1.06 4.19
N THR A 58 -12.92 1.00 5.48
CA THR A 58 -13.79 0.35 6.48
C THR A 58 -15.12 1.09 6.63
N THR A 59 -15.12 2.43 6.56
CA THR A 59 -16.35 3.24 6.57
C THR A 59 -17.26 2.91 5.38
N LEU A 60 -16.73 2.89 4.16
CA LEU A 60 -17.51 2.61 2.96
C LEU A 60 -18.02 1.16 2.91
N ILE A 61 -17.23 0.19 3.39
CA ILE A 61 -17.67 -1.21 3.46
C ILE A 61 -18.78 -1.39 4.50
N ARG A 62 -18.74 -0.69 5.64
CA ARG A 62 -19.84 -0.68 6.63
C ARG A 62 -21.11 -0.04 6.05
N ASP A 63 -20.95 1.00 5.23
CA ASP A 63 -22.04 1.66 4.48
C ASP A 63 -22.52 0.86 3.24
N ASN A 64 -21.98 -0.35 3.02
CA ASN A 64 -22.27 -1.20 1.86
C ASN A 64 -21.97 -0.55 0.50
N ASN A 65 -21.12 0.48 0.47
CA ASN A 65 -20.68 1.16 -0.74
C ASN A 65 -19.40 0.53 -1.31
N PHE A 66 -19.54 -0.69 -1.85
CA PHE A 66 -18.40 -1.45 -2.38
C PHE A 66 -17.74 -0.79 -3.60
N ILE A 67 -18.53 -0.17 -4.48
CA ILE A 67 -18.03 0.46 -5.70
C ILE A 67 -17.05 1.60 -5.37
N ALA A 68 -17.35 2.40 -4.35
CA ALA A 68 -16.43 3.45 -3.88
C ALA A 68 -15.27 2.89 -3.05
N ALA A 69 -15.47 1.79 -2.32
CA ALA A 69 -14.43 1.19 -1.48
C ALA A 69 -13.34 0.50 -2.31
N ALA A 70 -13.70 -0.17 -3.40
CA ALA A 70 -12.75 -1.02 -4.13
C ALA A 70 -11.52 -0.30 -4.71
N PRO A 71 -11.62 0.91 -5.30
CA PRO A 71 -10.45 1.67 -5.75
C PRO A 71 -9.46 1.99 -4.63
N LEU A 72 -9.91 2.10 -3.38
CA LEU A 72 -9.06 2.40 -2.22
C LEU A 72 -8.00 1.33 -1.98
N ILE A 73 -8.31 0.07 -2.30
CA ILE A 73 -7.34 -1.04 -2.20
C ILE A 73 -6.14 -0.76 -3.12
N ARG A 74 -6.40 -0.37 -4.37
CA ARG A 74 -5.33 -0.04 -5.33
C ARG A 74 -4.51 1.15 -4.85
N LEU A 75 -5.17 2.18 -4.30
CA LEU A 75 -4.46 3.33 -3.75
C LEU A 75 -3.52 2.92 -2.61
N ASN A 76 -3.93 2.00 -1.73
CA ASN A 76 -3.04 1.47 -0.69
C ASN A 76 -1.86 0.67 -1.27
N ILE A 77 -2.09 -0.13 -2.31
CA ILE A 77 -1.01 -0.84 -3.02
C ILE A 77 -0.05 0.16 -3.68
N ASP A 78 -0.53 1.26 -4.27
CA ASP A 78 0.35 2.29 -4.83
C ASP A 78 1.26 2.91 -3.76
N THR A 79 0.77 3.06 -2.51
CA THR A 79 1.63 3.49 -1.39
C THR A 79 2.71 2.45 -1.12
N LEU A 80 2.32 1.17 -1.04
CA LEU A 80 3.23 0.06 -0.80
C LEU A 80 4.30 -0.04 -1.89
N LEU A 81 3.93 0.12 -3.17
CA LEU A 81 4.89 0.11 -4.28
C LEU A 81 5.90 1.25 -4.19
N ARG A 82 5.48 2.45 -3.78
CA ARG A 82 6.38 3.60 -3.59
C ARG A 82 7.35 3.40 -2.43
N LEU A 83 6.90 2.79 -1.33
CA LEU A 83 7.78 2.39 -0.23
C LEU A 83 8.73 1.27 -0.66
N TYR A 84 8.23 0.26 -1.35
CA TYR A 84 9.04 -0.85 -1.82
C TYR A 84 10.13 -0.39 -2.80
N ALA A 85 9.81 0.58 -3.66
CA ALA A 85 10.78 1.20 -4.57
C ALA A 85 12.01 1.76 -3.82
N SER A 86 11.85 2.30 -2.61
CA SER A 86 12.99 2.80 -1.82
C SER A 86 13.93 1.70 -1.34
N MET A 87 13.48 0.45 -1.32
CA MET A 87 14.28 -0.71 -0.89
C MET A 87 15.07 -1.34 -2.05
N ILE A 88 14.52 -1.28 -3.26
CA ILE A 88 15.09 -1.95 -4.45
C ILE A 88 15.72 -0.96 -5.45
N SER A 89 15.69 0.33 -5.16
CA SER A 89 16.32 1.36 -6.00
C SER A 89 17.84 1.27 -6.02
N GLU A 90 18.43 1.79 -7.10
CA GLU A 90 19.87 2.03 -7.23
C GLU A 90 20.43 2.99 -6.17
N HIS A 91 19.58 3.80 -5.55
CA HIS A 91 19.94 4.73 -4.48
C HIS A 91 19.73 4.11 -3.09
N ASP A 92 20.51 4.54 -2.10
CA ASP A 92 20.19 4.29 -0.70
C ASP A 92 18.89 5.02 -0.30
N ARG A 93 18.27 4.60 0.82
CA ARG A 93 16.95 5.08 1.24
C ARG A 93 16.86 6.61 1.41
N ASN A 94 17.93 7.27 1.86
CA ASN A 94 17.92 8.71 2.14
C ASN A 94 18.14 9.50 0.85
N THR A 95 19.04 9.05 -0.02
CA THR A 95 19.20 9.62 -1.37
C THR A 95 17.93 9.44 -2.18
N PHE A 96 17.31 8.26 -2.13
CA PHE A 96 16.02 7.99 -2.77
C PHE A 96 14.94 8.96 -2.28
N ALA A 97 14.76 9.07 -0.96
CA ALA A 97 13.76 9.96 -0.38
C ALA A 97 14.00 11.42 -0.78
N SER A 98 15.25 11.89 -0.73
CA SER A 98 15.63 13.25 -1.13
C SER A 98 15.26 13.53 -2.59
N LYS A 99 15.56 12.58 -3.49
CA LYS A 99 15.20 12.69 -4.92
C LYS A 99 13.70 12.76 -5.13
N VAL A 100 12.93 11.88 -4.48
CA VAL A 100 11.47 11.88 -4.58
C VAL A 100 10.87 13.18 -4.05
N MET A 101 11.38 13.69 -2.92
CA MET A 101 10.94 14.97 -2.35
C MET A 101 11.27 16.17 -3.25
N ASN A 102 12.36 16.10 -4.01
CA ASN A 102 12.73 17.11 -5.01
C ASN A 102 11.92 16.99 -6.32
N GLY A 103 10.99 16.04 -6.43
CA GLY A 103 10.14 15.85 -7.60
C GLY A 103 10.70 14.89 -8.66
N ASP A 104 11.81 14.19 -8.38
CA ASP A 104 12.30 13.15 -9.29
C ASP A 104 11.27 12.02 -9.39
N LEU A 105 11.04 11.57 -10.63
CA LEU A 105 10.06 10.52 -10.90
C LEU A 105 10.67 9.14 -10.59
N ILE A 106 10.06 8.38 -9.68
CA ILE A 106 10.46 7.00 -9.33
C ILE A 106 10.61 6.15 -10.59
N LYS A 107 9.70 6.27 -11.56
CA LYS A 107 9.73 5.54 -12.85
C LYS A 107 10.96 5.80 -13.73
N LYS A 108 11.80 6.78 -13.40
CA LYS A 108 13.07 7.07 -14.09
C LYS A 108 14.29 6.54 -13.33
N MET A 109 14.13 6.15 -12.06
CA MET A 109 15.18 5.52 -11.27
C MET A 109 15.32 4.04 -11.66
N LYS A 110 16.48 3.46 -11.40
CA LYS A 110 16.76 2.06 -11.76
C LYS A 110 16.61 1.10 -10.58
N LEU A 111 16.24 -0.14 -10.92
CA LEU A 111 16.37 -1.30 -10.03
C LEU A 111 17.86 -1.57 -9.79
N LYS A 112 18.24 -1.68 -8.52
CA LYS A 112 19.62 -1.86 -8.07
C LYS A 112 20.33 -2.99 -8.83
N GLY A 113 21.50 -2.69 -9.36
CA GLY A 113 22.32 -3.66 -10.10
C GLY A 113 21.82 -3.97 -11.51
N THR A 114 20.82 -3.24 -12.02
CA THR A 114 20.27 -3.46 -13.37
C THR A 114 20.07 -2.14 -14.13
N LYS A 115 19.77 -2.22 -15.43
CA LYS A 115 19.37 -1.05 -16.24
C LYS A 115 17.86 -0.82 -16.30
N ARG A 116 17.07 -1.65 -15.60
CA ARG A 116 15.60 -1.63 -15.63
C ARG A 116 15.05 -0.48 -14.79
N ASP A 117 14.08 0.24 -15.31
CA ASP A 117 13.40 1.34 -14.61
C ASP A 117 12.43 0.83 -13.53
N LEU A 118 12.23 1.60 -12.46
CA LEU A 118 11.23 1.35 -11.42
C LEU A 118 9.83 1.84 -11.83
N ARG A 119 9.36 1.38 -13.00
CA ARG A 119 7.97 1.57 -13.42
C ARG A 119 7.05 0.69 -12.56
N ASP A 120 5.76 1.05 -12.49
CA ASP A 120 4.76 0.32 -11.72
C ASP A 120 4.72 -1.18 -12.08
N ASP A 121 4.90 -1.52 -13.36
CA ASP A 121 5.01 -2.90 -13.84
C ASP A 121 6.16 -3.68 -13.22
N THR A 122 7.32 -3.05 -13.14
CA THR A 122 8.50 -3.60 -12.49
C THR A 122 8.26 -3.74 -10.99
N LEU A 123 7.69 -2.72 -10.36
CA LEU A 123 7.46 -2.72 -8.91
C LEU A 123 6.50 -3.81 -8.46
N TYR A 124 5.32 -3.97 -9.08
CA TYR A 124 4.40 -5.03 -8.66
C TYR A 124 4.92 -6.42 -9.03
N LEU A 125 5.73 -6.56 -10.09
CA LEU A 125 6.36 -7.83 -10.44
C LEU A 125 7.44 -8.22 -9.44
N GLU A 126 8.33 -7.29 -9.07
CA GLU A 126 9.36 -7.56 -8.05
C GLU A 126 8.73 -7.81 -6.68
N LEU A 127 7.70 -7.02 -6.30
CA LEU A 127 6.99 -7.24 -5.04
C LEU A 127 6.28 -8.61 -5.02
N SER A 128 5.71 -9.07 -6.14
CA SER A 128 5.06 -10.38 -6.21
C SER A 128 6.02 -11.58 -6.06
N LYS A 129 7.34 -11.35 -6.09
CA LYS A 129 8.34 -12.39 -5.79
C LYS A 129 8.68 -12.49 -4.31
N VAL A 130 8.23 -11.53 -3.49
CA VAL A 130 8.38 -11.57 -2.04
C VAL A 130 7.38 -12.59 -1.50
N GLU A 131 7.85 -13.48 -0.62
CA GLU A 131 7.02 -14.51 0.00
C GLU A 131 5.77 -13.89 0.66
N GLY A 132 4.58 -14.38 0.27
CA GLY A 132 3.30 -13.90 0.78
C GLY A 132 2.76 -12.63 0.09
N MET A 133 3.40 -12.16 -0.98
CA MET A 133 2.99 -10.99 -1.77
C MET A 133 2.58 -11.33 -3.21
N GLU A 134 2.42 -12.61 -3.54
CA GLU A 134 2.08 -13.09 -4.89
C GLU A 134 0.74 -12.49 -5.39
N TRP A 135 -0.17 -12.22 -4.46
CA TRP A 135 -1.49 -11.64 -4.71
C TRP A 135 -1.45 -10.19 -5.22
N VAL A 136 -0.38 -9.44 -4.95
CA VAL A 136 -0.28 -8.00 -5.26
C VAL A 136 -0.48 -7.73 -6.74
N LYS A 137 0.15 -8.54 -7.60
CA LYS A 137 0.03 -8.43 -9.06
C LYS A 137 -1.43 -8.52 -9.51
N ASN A 138 -2.19 -9.45 -8.95
CA ASN A 138 -3.57 -9.72 -9.34
C ASN A 138 -4.51 -8.59 -8.92
N ILE A 139 -4.31 -8.01 -7.72
CA ILE A 139 -5.09 -6.86 -7.27
C ILE A 139 -4.71 -5.61 -8.07
N TYR A 140 -3.43 -5.35 -8.30
CA TYR A 140 -2.96 -4.17 -9.02
C TYR A 140 -3.51 -4.12 -10.45
N LEU A 141 -3.50 -5.25 -11.16
CA LEU A 141 -4.06 -5.39 -12.51
C LEU A 141 -5.61 -5.40 -12.53
N GLY A 142 -6.27 -5.38 -11.37
CA GLY A 142 -7.73 -5.38 -11.27
C GLY A 142 -8.39 -6.71 -11.62
N VAL A 143 -7.63 -7.80 -11.74
CA VAL A 143 -8.12 -9.13 -12.17
C VAL A 143 -9.11 -9.69 -11.14
N ILE A 144 -8.87 -9.46 -9.85
CA ILE A 144 -9.76 -9.90 -8.76
C ILE A 144 -11.02 -9.03 -8.70
N HIS A 145 -10.91 -7.72 -8.94
CA HIS A 145 -12.05 -6.80 -8.94
C HIS A 145 -13.03 -7.10 -10.07
N LEU A 146 -12.55 -7.37 -11.29
CA LEU A 146 -13.44 -7.77 -12.39
C LEU A 146 -14.15 -9.11 -12.12
N SER A 147 -13.49 -10.04 -11.44
CA SER A 147 -14.08 -11.35 -11.12
C SER A 147 -15.19 -11.22 -10.07
N ILE A 148 -15.00 -10.37 -9.07
CA ILE A 148 -16.01 -10.08 -8.04
C ILE A 148 -17.17 -9.26 -8.61
N LEU A 149 -16.90 -8.25 -9.46
CA LEU A 149 -17.94 -7.48 -10.14
C LEU A 149 -18.75 -8.32 -11.13
N LYS A 150 -18.14 -9.30 -11.80
CA LYS A 150 -18.87 -10.24 -12.68
C LYS A 150 -19.87 -11.12 -11.92
N ASN A 151 -19.57 -11.45 -10.67
CA ASN A 151 -20.48 -12.19 -9.79
C ASN A 151 -21.52 -11.29 -9.10
N LEU A 152 -21.29 -9.97 -9.09
CA LEU A 152 -22.28 -8.97 -8.73
C LEU A 152 -23.04 -8.54 -10.00
N THR A 153 -23.84 -9.44 -10.57
CA THR A 153 -24.94 -9.07 -11.47
C THR A 153 -26.00 -8.30 -10.66
N PHE A 154 -25.66 -7.09 -10.25
CA PHE A 154 -26.52 -6.09 -9.61
C PHE A 154 -27.03 -5.08 -10.66
N PHE A 155 -27.50 -5.60 -11.80
CA PHE A 155 -28.35 -4.90 -12.75
C PHE A 155 -29.49 -5.83 -13.19
N GLN A 156 -30.22 -6.37 -12.21
CA GLN A 156 -31.64 -6.70 -12.39
C GLN A 156 -32.44 -5.64 -11.63
N VAL A 157 -32.53 -4.45 -12.22
CA VAL A 157 -33.63 -3.51 -12.04
C VAL A 157 -34.30 -3.41 -13.39
#